data_AF-A0A290XDN0-F1
#
_entry.id   AF-A0A290XDN0-F1
#
_cell.length_a   1.000
_cell.length_b   1.000
_cell.length_c   1.000
_cell.angle_alpha   90.00
_cell.angle_beta   90.00
_cell.angle_gamma   90.00
#
_symmetry.space_group_name_H-M   'P 1'
#
loop_
_entity.id
_entity.type
_entity.pdbx_description
1 polymer ?
#
loop_
_entity_poly.entity_id
_entity_poly.type
_entity_poly.pdbx_seq_one_letter_code
_entity_poly.pdbx_strand_id
1 'polypeptide(L)'
;MSASRLRLIAVTLPLLLWGHAAIAQSAPPAAWDQLTPAQRDLLIAPVRERWNSADAPTRERMLENARRWEAMTPAERAQARHGMHSWKHLPPEQREEVRALYNKLRTLPEADRQALRERWKEMSPEQRRRWAAENPAPSRDSGRER
;
A
#
# COMPACT_ATOMS: atom_id res chain seq x y z
N MET A 1 -64.15 -7.35 -66.17
CA MET A 1 -63.12 -6.78 -67.06
C MET A 1 -62.04 -6.17 -66.19
N SER A 2 -60.81 -6.68 -66.34
CA SER A 2 -59.60 -6.28 -65.60
C SER A 2 -59.07 -4.94 -66.11
N ALA A 3 -58.49 -4.11 -65.22
CA ALA A 3 -57.17 -3.51 -65.46
C ALA A 3 -56.62 -2.80 -64.20
N SER A 4 -55.54 -3.39 -63.67
CA SER A 4 -54.60 -2.89 -62.67
C SER A 4 -53.81 -1.65 -63.11
N ARG A 5 -53.28 -0.84 -62.17
CA ARG A 5 -51.87 -0.34 -62.12
C ARG A 5 -51.38 0.02 -60.69
N LEU A 6 -50.74 -0.96 -60.04
CA LEU A 6 -49.42 -0.94 -59.38
C LEU A 6 -48.78 0.41 -58.90
N ARG A 7 -48.41 0.52 -57.60
CA ARG A 7 -47.01 0.39 -57.05
C ARG A 7 -46.87 0.85 -55.58
N LEU A 8 -46.35 -0.07 -54.76
CA LEU A 8 -45.32 0.00 -53.68
C LEU A 8 -45.22 1.24 -52.77
N ILE A 9 -45.19 1.02 -51.45
CA ILE A 9 -43.98 1.11 -50.60
C ILE A 9 -44.25 0.41 -49.26
N ALA A 10 -43.34 -0.49 -48.89
CA ALA A 10 -43.25 -1.15 -47.61
C ALA A 10 -42.58 -0.23 -46.57
N VAL A 11 -43.02 -0.27 -45.31
CA VAL A 11 -42.12 -0.08 -44.16
C VAL A 11 -42.50 -1.07 -43.06
N THR A 12 -41.85 -2.23 -43.09
CA THR A 12 -41.58 -3.01 -41.90
C THR A 12 -40.68 -2.16 -41.00
N LEU A 13 -41.10 -1.89 -39.77
CA LEU A 13 -40.26 -1.23 -38.76
C LEU A 13 -39.78 -2.31 -37.78
N PRO A 14 -38.55 -2.84 -37.92
CA PRO A 14 -37.93 -3.62 -36.88
C PRO A 14 -37.45 -2.63 -35.82
N LEU A 15 -38.13 -2.58 -34.67
CA LEU A 15 -37.60 -1.88 -33.51
C LEU A 15 -36.37 -2.65 -33.01
N LEU A 16 -35.22 -2.14 -33.41
CA LEU A 16 -33.89 -2.43 -32.89
C LEU A 16 -33.93 -2.48 -31.36
N LEU A 17 -33.80 -3.70 -30.82
CA LEU A 17 -33.26 -3.92 -29.49
C LEU A 17 -31.79 -3.49 -29.53
N TRP A 18 -31.55 -2.19 -29.40
CA TRP A 18 -30.25 -1.68 -28.98
C TRP A 18 -30.02 -2.17 -27.56
N GLY A 19 -29.34 -3.32 -27.47
CA GLY A 19 -28.71 -3.78 -26.25
C GLY A 19 -27.90 -2.63 -25.69
N HIS A 20 -28.40 -2.04 -24.61
CA HIS A 20 -27.60 -1.17 -23.79
C HIS A 20 -26.54 -2.11 -23.22
N ALA A 21 -25.32 -2.02 -23.74
CA ALA A 21 -24.16 -2.47 -23.01
C ALA A 21 -24.16 -1.65 -21.72
N ALA A 22 -24.79 -2.19 -20.67
CA ALA A 22 -24.66 -1.68 -19.33
C ALA A 22 -23.17 -1.82 -19.02
N ILE A 23 -22.43 -0.72 -19.19
CA ILE A 23 -21.14 -0.59 -18.55
C ILE A 23 -21.46 -0.80 -17.08
N ALA A 24 -21.15 -1.99 -16.57
CA ALA A 24 -21.25 -2.29 -15.17
C ALA A 24 -20.25 -1.36 -14.47
N GLN A 25 -20.73 -0.18 -14.07
CA GLN A 25 -20.03 0.62 -13.08
C GLN A 25 -19.98 -0.24 -11.84
N SER A 26 -18.82 -0.85 -11.59
CA SER A 26 -18.55 -1.54 -10.35
C SER A 26 -18.69 -0.50 -9.25
N ALA A 27 -19.78 -0.63 -8.47
CA ALA A 27 -19.94 0.15 -7.26
C ALA A 27 -18.70 -0.05 -6.37
N PRO A 28 -18.23 0.99 -5.68
CA PRO A 28 -17.09 0.84 -4.77
C PRO A 28 -17.42 -0.23 -3.72
N PRO A 29 -16.42 -0.99 -3.27
CA PRO A 29 -16.63 -1.97 -2.20
C PRO A 29 -17.21 -1.28 -0.97
N ALA A 30 -18.08 -2.01 -0.25
CA ALA A 30 -18.73 -1.51 0.97
C ALA A 30 -17.69 -0.98 1.97
N ALA A 31 -18.05 0.11 2.67
CA ALA A 31 -17.21 0.66 3.72
C ALA A 31 -17.02 -0.35 4.86
N TRP A 32 -15.95 -0.22 5.64
CA TRP A 32 -15.62 -1.15 6.74
C TRP A 32 -16.80 -1.36 7.72
N ASP A 33 -17.54 -0.29 8.02
CA ASP A 33 -18.67 -0.31 8.95
C ASP A 33 -19.90 -1.05 8.39
N GLN A 34 -19.97 -1.25 7.07
CA GLN A 34 -21.05 -1.97 6.38
C GLN A 34 -20.74 -3.46 6.17
N LEU A 35 -19.52 -3.91 6.48
CA LEU A 35 -19.13 -5.31 6.33
C LEU A 35 -19.82 -6.21 7.36
N THR A 36 -20.23 -7.41 6.93
CA THR A 36 -20.73 -8.45 7.85
C THR A 36 -19.60 -8.94 8.76
N PRO A 37 -19.92 -9.54 9.93
CA PRO A 37 -18.90 -10.14 10.78
C PRO A 37 -18.00 -11.15 10.06
N ALA A 38 -18.58 -11.99 9.20
CA ALA A 38 -17.83 -12.96 8.40
C ALA A 38 -16.88 -12.29 7.39
N GLN A 39 -17.30 -11.19 6.76
CA GLN A 39 -16.44 -10.43 5.84
C GLN A 39 -15.26 -9.76 6.57
N ARG A 40 -15.52 -9.14 7.73
CA ARG A 40 -14.45 -8.56 8.55
C ARG A 40 -13.45 -9.63 8.99
N ASP A 41 -13.96 -10.81 9.36
CA ASP A 41 -13.14 -11.94 9.78
C ASP A 41 -12.14 -12.37 8.70
N LEU A 42 -12.59 -12.47 7.46
CA LEU A 42 -11.74 -12.79 6.30
C LEU A 42 -10.63 -11.75 6.09
N LEU A 43 -10.94 -10.46 6.27
CA LEU A 43 -9.96 -9.38 6.07
C LEU A 43 -8.89 -9.33 7.18
N ILE A 44 -9.23 -9.73 8.40
CA ILE A 44 -8.28 -9.75 9.52
C ILE A 44 -7.55 -11.09 9.69
N ALA A 45 -8.01 -12.16 9.01
CA ALA A 45 -7.46 -13.50 9.17
C ALA A 45 -5.91 -13.56 9.03
N PRO A 46 -5.26 -12.92 8.04
CA PRO A 46 -3.80 -12.96 7.94
C PRO A 46 -3.08 -12.27 9.10
N VAL A 47 -3.72 -11.28 9.75
CA VAL A 47 -3.16 -10.62 10.94
C VAL A 47 -3.26 -11.54 12.14
N ARG A 48 -4.40 -12.19 12.32
CA ARG A 48 -4.64 -13.17 13.39
C ARG A 48 -3.71 -14.38 13.29
N GLU A 49 -3.51 -14.92 12.09
CA GLU A 49 -2.57 -16.03 11.87
C GLU A 49 -1.14 -15.65 12.27
N ARG A 50 -0.66 -14.48 11.83
CA ARG A 50 0.66 -13.95 12.25
C ARG A 50 0.76 -13.73 13.76
N TRP A 51 -0.31 -13.27 14.40
CA TRP A 51 -0.35 -13.10 15.85
C TRP A 51 -0.23 -14.44 16.59
N ASN A 52 -0.97 -15.45 16.13
CA ASN A 52 -0.98 -16.77 16.74
C ASN A 52 0.36 -17.49 16.59
N SER A 53 1.02 -17.35 15.43
CA SER A 53 2.34 -17.95 15.18
C SER A 53 3.52 -17.18 15.75
N ALA A 54 3.33 -15.93 16.19
CA ALA A 54 4.38 -15.12 16.79
C ALA A 54 4.77 -15.60 18.20
N ASP A 55 6.05 -15.47 18.56
CA ASP A 55 6.53 -15.60 19.92
C ASP A 55 6.16 -14.39 20.80
N ALA A 56 6.45 -14.46 22.11
CA ALA A 56 6.10 -13.39 23.04
C ALA A 56 6.76 -12.04 22.68
N PRO A 57 8.07 -11.95 22.36
CA PRO A 57 8.68 -10.68 21.96
C PRO A 57 8.06 -10.08 20.69
N THR A 58 7.73 -10.92 19.71
CA THR A 58 7.09 -10.45 18.47
C THR A 58 5.67 -9.95 18.72
N ARG A 59 4.88 -10.64 19.56
CA ARG A 59 3.54 -10.17 19.96
C ARG A 59 3.61 -8.82 20.68
N GLU A 60 4.56 -8.62 21.59
CA GLU A 60 4.71 -7.32 22.27
C GLU A 60 5.03 -6.21 21.27
N ARG A 61 5.96 -6.45 20.34
CA ARG A 61 6.27 -5.49 19.26
C ARG A 61 5.06 -5.20 18.36
N MET A 62 4.21 -6.20 18.07
CA MET A 62 2.98 -5.99 17.32
C MET A 62 2.00 -5.07 18.09
N LEU A 63 1.84 -5.28 19.40
CA LEU A 63 1.01 -4.41 20.25
C LEU A 63 1.59 -3.00 20.36
N GLU A 64 2.90 -2.85 20.53
CA GLU A 64 3.54 -1.53 20.59
C GLU A 64 3.27 -0.72 19.31
N ASN A 65 3.40 -1.36 18.15
CA ASN A 65 3.09 -0.74 16.86
C ASN A 65 1.61 -0.34 16.77
N ALA A 66 0.70 -1.18 17.27
CA ALA A 66 -0.73 -0.88 17.29
C ALA A 66 -1.06 0.30 18.22
N ARG A 67 -0.52 0.33 19.44
CA ARG A 67 -0.67 1.45 20.39
C ARG A 67 -0.14 2.76 19.80
N ARG A 68 1.02 2.70 19.12
CA ARG A 68 1.60 3.87 18.44
C ARG A 68 0.70 4.37 17.32
N TRP A 69 0.13 3.47 16.52
CA TRP A 69 -0.81 3.83 15.45
C TRP A 69 -2.11 4.44 16.00
N GLU A 70 -2.64 3.88 17.09
CA GLU A 70 -3.82 4.40 17.78
C GLU A 70 -3.58 5.84 18.26
N ALA A 71 -2.42 6.12 18.86
CA ALA A 71 -2.04 7.44 19.35
C ALA A 71 -1.78 8.49 18.26
N MET A 72 -1.60 8.09 17.00
CA MET A 72 -1.37 9.04 15.90
C MET A 72 -2.64 9.83 15.55
N THR A 73 -2.46 11.13 15.34
CA THR A 73 -3.44 12.03 14.75
C THR A 73 -3.76 11.65 13.29
N PRO A 74 -4.90 12.10 12.74
CA PRO A 74 -5.24 11.85 11.33
C PRO A 74 -4.15 12.32 10.34
N ALA A 75 -3.49 13.45 10.64
CA ALA A 75 -2.39 13.99 9.85
C ALA A 75 -1.15 13.09 9.87
N GLU A 76 -0.74 12.64 11.06
CA GLU A 76 0.39 11.70 11.21
C GLU A 76 0.12 10.37 10.51
N ARG A 77 -1.11 9.84 10.61
CA ARG A 77 -1.49 8.62 9.87
C ARG A 77 -1.45 8.85 8.35
N ALA A 78 -1.83 10.03 7.87
CA ALA A 78 -1.72 10.37 6.45
C ALA A 78 -0.26 10.42 5.99
N GLN A 79 0.62 11.05 6.77
CA GLN A 79 2.05 11.08 6.50
C GLN A 79 2.66 9.66 6.52
N ALA A 80 2.29 8.83 7.50
CA ALA A 80 2.75 7.44 7.57
C ALA A 80 2.31 6.62 6.35
N ARG A 81 1.06 6.78 5.88
CA ARG A 81 0.57 6.14 4.64
C ARG A 81 1.36 6.61 3.42
N HIS A 82 1.63 7.91 3.32
CA HIS A 82 2.43 8.46 2.23
C HIS A 82 3.85 7.89 2.26
N GLY A 83 4.51 7.89 3.41
CA GLY A 83 5.84 7.29 3.58
C GLY A 83 5.88 5.81 3.22
N MET A 84 4.86 5.03 3.62
CA MET A 84 4.72 3.63 3.23
C MET A 84 4.53 3.46 1.72
N HIS A 85 3.75 4.33 1.08
CA HIS A 85 3.58 4.32 -0.37
C HIS A 85 4.92 4.59 -1.07
N SER A 86 5.64 5.64 -0.69
CA SER A 86 6.98 5.94 -1.23
C SER A 86 7.94 4.77 -1.04
N TRP A 87 7.97 4.18 0.17
CA TRP A 87 8.79 3.03 0.51
C TRP A 87 8.57 1.82 -0.41
N LYS A 88 7.30 1.49 -0.69
CA LYS A 88 6.95 0.36 -1.58
C LYS A 88 7.42 0.57 -3.01
N HIS A 89 7.58 1.81 -3.47
CA HIS A 89 8.03 2.13 -4.82
C HIS A 89 9.53 2.37 -4.92
N LEU A 90 10.27 2.37 -3.80
CA LEU A 90 11.73 2.43 -3.84
C LEU A 90 12.32 1.16 -4.47
N PRO A 91 13.31 1.27 -5.36
CA PRO A 91 14.13 0.15 -5.80
C PRO A 91 14.81 -0.55 -4.62
N PRO A 92 15.08 -1.87 -4.69
CA PRO A 92 15.69 -2.63 -3.61
C PRO A 92 16.99 -2.01 -3.07
N GLU A 93 17.85 -1.50 -3.95
CA GLU A 93 19.14 -0.90 -3.59
C GLU A 93 18.93 0.38 -2.75
N GLN A 94 17.99 1.23 -3.15
CA GLN A 94 17.64 2.44 -2.41
C GLN A 94 16.99 2.13 -1.06
N ARG A 95 16.24 1.02 -0.95
CA ARG A 95 15.71 0.57 0.34
C ARG A 95 16.82 0.22 1.31
N GLU A 96 17.89 -0.43 0.85
CA GLU A 96 19.03 -0.74 1.71
C GLU A 96 19.78 0.53 2.15
N GLU A 97 19.94 1.52 1.26
CA GLU A 97 20.47 2.84 1.62
C GLU A 97 19.66 3.51 2.73
N VAL A 98 18.34 3.59 2.57
CA VAL A 98 17.45 4.23 3.55
C VAL A 98 17.41 3.43 4.86
N ARG A 99 17.49 2.09 4.82
CA ARG A 99 17.58 1.26 6.03
C ARG A 99 18.88 1.49 6.77
N ALA A 100 20.01 1.54 6.06
CA ALA A 100 21.29 1.86 6.66
C ALA A 100 21.24 3.22 7.36
N LEU A 101 20.73 4.25 6.65
CA LEU A 101 20.59 5.60 7.19
C LEU A 101 19.71 5.62 8.43
N TYR A 102 18.52 5.02 8.37
CA TYR A 102 17.59 4.98 9.49
C TYR A 102 18.19 4.28 10.72
N ASN A 103 18.85 3.14 10.52
CA ASN A 103 19.47 2.41 11.62
C ASN A 103 20.59 3.22 12.27
N LYS A 104 21.40 3.94 11.49
CA LYS A 104 22.42 4.82 12.04
C LYS A 104 21.81 6.00 12.79
N LEU A 105 20.80 6.66 12.23
CA LEU A 105 20.16 7.81 12.89
C LEU A 105 19.56 7.43 14.25
N ARG A 106 18.95 6.25 14.38
CA ARG A 106 18.35 5.78 15.63
C ARG A 106 19.35 5.62 16.77
N THR A 107 20.62 5.35 16.47
CA THR A 107 21.66 5.15 17.48
C THR A 107 22.42 6.42 17.85
N LEU A 108 22.24 7.50 17.08
CA LEU A 108 22.96 8.76 17.28
C LEU A 108 22.20 9.73 18.23
N PRO A 109 22.91 10.58 18.98
CA PRO A 109 22.36 11.78 19.62
C PRO A 109 21.80 12.79 18.60
N GLU A 110 20.93 13.72 19.03
CA GLU A 110 20.23 14.60 18.08
C GLU A 110 21.15 15.51 17.26
N ALA A 111 22.22 16.05 17.86
CA ALA A 111 23.20 16.86 17.14
C ALA A 111 23.85 16.06 15.99
N ASP A 112 24.27 14.83 16.26
CA ASP A 112 24.90 13.95 15.28
C ASP A 112 23.90 13.47 14.21
N ARG A 113 22.63 13.26 14.59
CA ARG A 113 21.56 12.98 13.62
C ARG A 113 21.43 14.11 12.62
N GLN A 114 21.40 15.35 13.10
CA GLN A 114 21.24 16.50 12.22
C GLN A 114 22.43 16.65 11.28
N ALA A 115 23.66 16.51 11.79
CA ALA A 115 24.86 16.50 10.96
C ALA A 115 24.82 15.41 9.88
N LEU A 116 24.40 14.19 10.23
CA LEU A 116 24.28 13.09 9.27
C LEU A 116 23.20 13.37 8.22
N ARG A 117 22.05 13.94 8.60
CA ARG A 117 20.97 14.30 7.66
C ARG A 117 21.46 15.33 6.64
N GLU A 118 22.16 16.37 7.08
CA GLU A 118 22.69 17.39 6.16
C GLU A 118 23.75 16.80 5.22
N ARG A 119 24.71 16.05 5.76
CA ARG A 119 25.70 15.35 4.93
C ARG A 119 25.04 14.40 3.91
N TRP A 120 23.99 13.69 4.30
CA TRP A 120 23.26 12.78 3.41
C TRP A 120 22.61 13.50 2.23
N LYS A 121 22.09 14.72 2.44
CA LYS A 121 21.49 15.54 1.36
C LYS A 121 22.54 15.91 0.31
N GLU A 122 23.76 16.19 0.74
CA GLU A 122 24.89 16.57 -0.13
C GLU A 122 25.51 15.37 -0.87
N MET A 123 25.30 14.13 -0.39
CA MET A 123 25.84 12.93 -1.05
C MET A 123 25.17 12.64 -2.39
N SER A 124 25.98 12.31 -3.39
CA SER A 124 25.53 11.70 -4.64
C SER A 124 24.94 10.31 -4.41
N PRO A 125 24.12 9.78 -5.35
CA PRO A 125 23.61 8.41 -5.27
C PRO A 125 24.72 7.36 -5.06
N GLU A 126 25.86 7.50 -5.73
CA GLU A 126 27.02 6.61 -5.60
C GLU A 126 27.63 6.68 -4.20
N GLN A 127 27.71 7.88 -3.63
CA GLN A 127 28.22 8.07 -2.27
C GLN A 127 27.29 7.46 -1.23
N ARG A 128 25.96 7.59 -1.40
CA ARG A 128 24.97 6.94 -0.53
C ARG A 128 25.06 5.41 -0.60
N ARG A 129 25.20 4.85 -1.80
CA ARG A 129 25.41 3.40 -2.00
C ARG A 129 26.65 2.90 -1.27
N ARG A 130 27.80 3.57 -1.44
CA ARG A 130 29.05 3.21 -0.75
C ARG A 130 28.90 3.31 0.77
N TRP A 131 28.33 4.42 1.25
CA TRP A 131 28.11 4.62 2.68
C TRP A 131 27.21 3.53 3.27
N ALA A 132 26.15 3.13 2.56
CA ALA A 132 25.25 2.08 3.00
C ALA A 132 25.91 0.70 3.04
N ALA A 133 26.79 0.41 2.07
CA ALA A 133 27.58 -0.83 2.05
C ALA A 133 28.58 -0.90 3.23
N GLU A 134 29.15 0.24 3.63
CA GLU A 134 30.04 0.36 4.79
C GLU A 134 29.27 0.34 6.13
N ASN A 135 28.00 0.72 6.12
CA ASN A 135 27.14 0.83 7.31
C ASN A 135 25.88 -0.03 7.16
N PRO A 136 25.99 -1.35 6.97
CA PRO A 136 24.85 -2.19 6.64
C PRO A 136 23.83 -2.20 7.79
N ALA A 137 22.56 -2.13 7.42
CA ALA A 137 21.49 -2.39 8.36
C ALA A 137 21.58 -3.85 8.87
N PRO A 138 21.30 -4.12 10.15
CA PRO A 138 21.23 -5.49 10.63
C PRO A 138 20.21 -6.28 9.81
N SER A 139 20.54 -7.54 9.50
CA SER A 139 19.65 -8.45 8.78
C SER A 139 18.33 -8.57 9.54
N ARG A 140 17.20 -8.69 8.82
CA ARG A 140 15.88 -8.83 9.47
C ARG A 140 15.78 -10.12 10.31
N ASP A 141 16.65 -11.09 10.02
CA ASP A 141 16.72 -12.38 10.72
C ASP A 141 17.47 -12.32 12.06
N SER A 142 18.35 -11.34 12.26
CA SER A 142 19.09 -11.17 13.53
C SER A 142 18.20 -10.90 14.76
N GLY A 143 16.90 -10.64 14.56
CA GLY A 143 15.90 -10.50 15.62
C GLY A 143 14.85 -11.61 15.64
N ARG A 144 15.04 -12.70 14.88
CA ARG A 144 14.18 -13.90 14.87
C ARG A 144 14.79 -15.07 15.66
N GLU A 145 16.09 -15.01 15.96
CA GLU A 145 16.86 -16.07 16.65
C GLU A 145 17.15 -15.76 18.13
N ARG A 146 16.46 -14.80 18.75
CA ARG A 146 16.61 -14.48 20.18
C ARG A 146 15.30 -14.47 20.92
#